data_AF-A0A7L2SNS8-F1
#
_entry.id   AF-A0A7L2SNS8-F1
#
_cell.length_a   1.000
_cell.length_b   1.000
_cell.length_c   1.000
_cell.angle_alpha   90.00
_cell.angle_beta   90.00
_cell.angle_gamma   90.00
#
_symmetry.space_group_name_H-M   'P 1'
#
loop_
_entity.id
_entity.type
_entity.pdbx_description
1 polymer ?
#
loop_
_entity_poly.entity_id
_entity_poly.type
_entity_poly.pdbx_seq_one_letter_code
_entity_poly.pdbx_strand_id
1 'polypeptide(L)'
;PQLDVAIDGADEVDSDLNLIKGGGGCLTQEKIVAGFAKCFIVIADYRKKSDSLGEQWKKGVPIEVIPMAYVPVTRALTKKFGGVVELRMAVNKAGPVVTDNGNFILDWKFDKVHDWREVNTAIKMIPGDV
;
A
#
# COMPACT_ATOMS: atom_id res chain seq x y z
N PRO A 1 -8.53 18.22 9.58
CA PRO A 1 -7.79 19.49 9.34
C PRO A 1 -7.68 19.72 7.83
N GLN A 2 -7.44 20.94 7.37
CA GLN A 2 -7.16 21.23 5.96
C GLN A 2 -5.70 21.65 5.84
N LEU A 3 -4.91 20.92 5.05
CA LEU A 3 -3.50 21.19 4.83
C LEU A 3 -3.29 21.83 3.46
N ASP A 4 -2.36 22.78 3.35
CA ASP A 4 -2.04 23.40 2.06
C ASP A 4 -1.14 22.48 1.23
N VAL A 5 -0.09 21.94 1.84
CA VAL A 5 0.89 21.09 1.16
C VAL A 5 1.27 19.93 2.07
N ALA A 6 1.38 18.73 1.49
CA ALA A 6 2.04 17.57 2.08
C ALA A 6 3.18 17.11 1.18
N ILE A 7 4.32 16.76 1.78
CA ILE A 7 5.52 16.29 1.08
C ILE A 7 5.88 14.92 1.64
N ASP A 8 6.08 13.94 0.78
CA ASP A 8 6.39 12.57 1.20
C ASP A 8 7.17 11.80 0.10
N GLY A 9 7.68 10.62 0.44
CA GLY A 9 8.31 9.71 -0.50
C GLY A 9 7.35 8.69 -1.11
N ALA A 10 7.88 7.87 -2.00
CA ALA A 10 7.19 6.72 -2.58
C ALA A 10 8.12 5.51 -2.69
N ASP A 11 7.53 4.31 -2.64
CA ASP A 11 8.23 3.07 -2.92
C ASP A 11 8.43 2.86 -4.42
N GLU A 12 7.45 3.31 -5.23
CA GLU A 12 7.45 3.33 -6.70
C GLU A 12 6.41 4.34 -7.23
N VAL A 13 6.67 4.91 -8.41
CA VAL A 13 5.84 5.91 -9.11
C VAL A 13 5.74 5.52 -10.58
N ASP A 14 4.51 5.38 -11.11
CA ASP A 14 4.29 5.12 -12.54
C ASP A 14 4.15 6.40 -13.39
N SER A 15 3.96 6.24 -14.70
CA SER A 15 3.84 7.36 -15.65
C SER A 15 2.62 8.25 -15.42
N ASP A 16 1.57 7.72 -14.78
CA ASP A 16 0.32 8.43 -14.48
C ASP A 16 0.33 9.04 -13.07
N LEU A 17 1.49 9.02 -12.39
CA LEU A 17 1.68 9.46 -11.01
C LEU A 17 0.89 8.65 -9.97
N ASN A 18 0.52 7.40 -10.28
CA ASN A 18 0.10 6.45 -9.26
C ASN A 18 1.32 6.00 -8.45
N LEU A 19 1.10 5.68 -7.18
CA LEU A 19 2.17 5.41 -6.23
C LEU A 19 1.95 4.07 -5.53
N ILE A 20 3.03 3.31 -5.38
CA ILE A 20 3.13 2.35 -4.27
C ILE A 20 3.79 3.09 -3.09
N LYS A 21 3.17 3.00 -1.93
CA LYS A 21 3.65 3.51 -0.63
C LYS A 21 3.41 2.46 0.45
N GLY A 22 4.01 2.64 1.63
CA GLY A 22 3.81 1.76 2.78
C GLY A 22 4.91 0.72 3.02
N GLY A 23 6.03 0.81 2.33
CA GLY A 23 7.23 0.01 2.58
C GLY A 23 7.72 0.14 4.03
N GLY A 24 7.56 1.32 4.64
CA GLY A 24 7.86 1.58 6.05
C GLY A 24 6.78 1.15 7.05
N GLY A 25 5.56 0.85 6.58
CA GLY A 25 4.43 0.44 7.44
C GLY A 25 3.59 1.58 8.04
N CYS A 26 3.73 2.80 7.52
CA CYS A 26 3.00 3.99 7.99
C CYS A 26 1.86 4.43 7.02
N LEU A 27 1.45 3.56 6.09
CA LEU A 27 0.63 3.93 4.92
C LEU A 27 -0.70 4.62 5.26
N THR A 28 -1.35 4.23 6.35
CA THR A 28 -2.63 4.83 6.75
C THR A 28 -2.44 6.28 7.17
N GLN A 29 -1.43 6.57 7.98
CA GLN A 29 -1.15 7.94 8.42
C GLN A 29 -0.69 8.82 7.24
N GLU A 30 0.19 8.28 6.40
CA GLU A 30 0.63 8.94 5.15
C GLU A 30 -0.57 9.30 4.27
N LYS A 31 -1.49 8.35 4.04
CA LYS A 31 -2.68 8.56 3.21
C LYS A 31 -3.67 9.54 3.82
N ILE A 32 -3.83 9.56 5.15
CA ILE A 32 -4.64 10.57 5.84
C ILE A 32 -4.06 11.96 5.59
N VAL A 33 -2.77 12.17 5.82
CA VAL A 33 -2.11 13.48 5.62
C VAL A 33 -2.23 13.93 4.16
N ALA A 34 -1.91 13.04 3.21
CA ALA A 34 -1.99 13.34 1.79
C ALA A 34 -3.45 13.63 1.35
N GLY A 35 -4.43 12.87 1.84
CA GLY A 35 -5.84 13.02 1.49
C GLY A 35 -6.50 14.31 1.99
N PHE A 36 -5.91 14.96 2.99
CA PHE A 36 -6.36 16.27 3.50
C PHE A 36 -5.51 17.46 3.02
N ALA A 37 -4.53 17.23 2.15
CA ALA A 37 -3.71 18.27 1.55
C ALA A 37 -4.28 18.78 0.22
N LYS A 38 -4.23 20.09 -0.02
CA LYS A 38 -4.60 20.67 -1.34
C LYS A 38 -3.58 20.29 -2.42
N CYS A 39 -2.31 20.17 -2.05
CA CYS A 39 -1.23 19.75 -2.93
C CYS A 39 -0.40 18.65 -2.25
N PHE A 40 -0.16 17.55 -2.94
CA PHE A 40 0.71 16.48 -2.48
C PHE A 40 1.91 16.38 -3.42
N ILE A 41 3.11 16.51 -2.85
CA ILE A 41 4.38 16.51 -3.59
C ILE A 41 5.17 15.27 -3.19
N VAL A 42 5.50 14.45 -4.18
CA VAL A 42 6.33 13.26 -3.99
C VAL A 42 7.79 13.60 -4.29
N ILE A 43 8.69 13.27 -3.37
CA ILE A 43 10.14 13.37 -3.55
C ILE A 43 10.73 11.96 -3.53
N ALA A 44 11.32 11.53 -4.63
CA ALA A 44 11.91 10.21 -4.77
C ALA A 44 13.13 10.23 -5.68
N ASP A 45 14.05 9.28 -5.49
CA ASP A 45 15.19 9.11 -6.39
C ASP A 45 14.79 8.38 -7.68
N TYR A 46 15.65 8.45 -8.71
CA TYR A 46 15.35 7.93 -10.05
C TYR A 46 14.98 6.44 -10.09
N ARG A 47 15.42 5.63 -9.10
CA ARG A 47 15.11 4.19 -9.02
C ARG A 47 13.64 3.94 -8.69
N LYS A 48 12.88 4.96 -8.28
CA LYS A 48 11.46 4.84 -7.96
C LYS A 48 10.55 5.11 -9.15
N LYS A 49 11.10 5.60 -10.26
CA LYS A 49 10.33 5.88 -11.48
C LYS A 49 10.21 4.60 -12.31
N SER A 50 8.98 4.30 -12.72
CA SER A 50 8.63 3.15 -13.57
C SER A 50 7.65 3.57 -14.66
N ASP A 51 7.53 2.79 -15.72
CA ASP A 51 6.47 3.01 -16.71
C ASP A 51 5.15 2.48 -16.15
N SER A 52 5.18 1.27 -15.56
CA SER A 52 4.08 0.66 -14.81
C SER A 52 4.50 0.30 -13.38
N LEU A 53 3.56 0.38 -12.42
CA LEU A 53 3.81 -0.09 -11.06
C LEU A 53 4.17 -1.59 -11.04
N GLY A 54 5.07 -1.96 -10.14
CA GLY A 54 5.60 -3.30 -9.97
C GLY A 54 6.88 -3.58 -10.73
N GLU A 55 7.48 -2.61 -11.44
CA GLU A 55 8.74 -2.77 -12.17
C GLU A 55 9.96 -2.70 -11.25
N GLN A 56 10.01 -1.68 -10.39
CA GLN A 56 11.09 -1.40 -9.45
C GLN A 56 10.76 -1.90 -8.04
N TRP A 57 9.47 -1.94 -7.67
CA TRP A 57 9.04 -2.43 -6.37
C TRP A 57 8.41 -3.83 -6.47
N LYS A 58 9.21 -4.86 -6.16
CA LYS A 58 8.79 -6.27 -6.21
C LYS A 58 8.25 -6.84 -4.90
N LYS A 59 8.24 -6.05 -3.82
CA LYS A 59 7.80 -6.54 -2.50
C LYS A 59 6.28 -6.71 -2.42
N GLY A 60 5.54 -6.07 -3.32
CA GLY A 60 4.07 -6.09 -3.35
C GLY A 60 3.45 -4.82 -2.78
N VAL A 61 2.18 -4.58 -3.09
CA VAL A 61 1.40 -3.45 -2.58
C VAL A 61 1.11 -3.66 -1.10
N PRO A 62 1.56 -2.76 -0.21
CA PRO A 62 1.24 -2.83 1.21
C PRO A 62 -0.23 -2.50 1.46
N ILE A 63 -0.91 -3.35 2.23
CA ILE A 63 -2.32 -3.21 2.61
C ILE A 63 -2.41 -3.37 4.13
N GLU A 64 -2.86 -2.33 4.83
CA GLU A 64 -3.06 -2.38 6.28
C GLU A 64 -4.40 -3.03 6.59
N VAL A 65 -4.40 -4.02 7.49
CA VAL A 65 -5.59 -4.81 7.82
C VAL A 65 -5.76 -5.01 9.31
N ILE A 66 -7.00 -5.06 9.75
CA ILE A 66 -7.35 -5.47 11.11
C ILE A 66 -6.75 -6.87 11.37
N PRO A 67 -6.04 -7.09 12.49
CA PRO A 67 -5.34 -8.36 12.74
C PRO A 67 -6.22 -9.60 12.64
N MET A 68 -7.49 -9.53 13.04
CA MET A 68 -8.42 -10.67 12.92
C MET A 68 -8.80 -10.98 11.46
N ALA A 69 -8.69 -10.00 10.56
CA ALA A 69 -9.18 -10.07 9.19
C ALA A 69 -8.11 -10.50 8.17
N TYR A 70 -6.84 -10.69 8.56
CA TYR A 70 -5.77 -10.92 7.58
C TYR A 70 -6.02 -12.15 6.68
N VAL A 71 -6.53 -13.26 7.23
CA VAL A 71 -6.86 -14.46 6.44
C VAL A 71 -8.00 -14.23 5.44
N PRO A 72 -9.19 -13.74 5.84
CA PRO A 72 -10.26 -13.48 4.88
C PRO A 72 -9.89 -12.40 3.86
N VAL A 73 -9.17 -11.35 4.24
CA VAL A 73 -8.70 -10.32 3.31
C VAL A 73 -7.72 -10.90 2.29
N THR A 74 -6.73 -11.69 2.73
CA THR A 74 -5.82 -12.44 1.84
C THR A 74 -6.60 -13.24 0.80
N ARG A 75 -7.60 -14.04 1.24
CA ARG A 75 -8.42 -14.86 0.33
C ARG A 75 -9.23 -14.00 -0.64
N ALA A 76 -9.81 -12.90 -0.17
CA ALA A 76 -10.60 -12.00 -1.00
C ALA A 76 -9.76 -11.34 -2.09
N LEU A 77 -8.56 -10.84 -1.73
CA LEU A 77 -7.60 -10.24 -2.64
C LEU A 77 -7.14 -11.24 -3.71
N THR A 78 -6.64 -12.41 -3.29
CA THR A 78 -6.17 -13.45 -4.23
C THR A 78 -7.30 -13.91 -5.14
N LYS A 79 -8.53 -14.09 -4.64
CA LYS A 79 -9.68 -14.49 -5.46
C LYS A 79 -10.07 -13.43 -6.48
N LYS A 80 -10.02 -12.14 -6.10
CA LYS A 80 -10.51 -11.04 -6.94
C LYS A 80 -9.48 -10.60 -7.98
N PHE A 81 -8.21 -10.52 -7.58
CA PHE A 81 -7.17 -9.91 -8.40
C PHE A 81 -6.06 -10.88 -8.83
N GLY A 82 -6.01 -12.08 -8.25
CA GLY A 82 -4.89 -13.01 -8.46
C GLY A 82 -3.65 -12.63 -7.64
N GLY A 83 -2.49 -13.07 -8.11
CA GLY A 83 -1.22 -12.84 -7.42
C GLY A 83 -1.07 -13.56 -6.08
N VAL A 84 -0.04 -13.15 -5.32
CA VAL A 84 0.34 -13.75 -4.03
C VAL A 84 0.23 -12.69 -2.94
N VAL A 85 -0.49 -12.99 -1.86
CA VAL A 85 -0.64 -12.09 -0.71
C VAL A 85 0.05 -12.71 0.49
N GLU A 86 1.02 -12.01 1.07
CA GLU A 86 1.82 -12.49 2.19
C GLU A 86 1.63 -11.60 3.42
N LEU A 87 1.54 -12.20 4.61
CA LEU A 87 1.58 -11.46 5.86
C LEU A 87 3.01 -10.97 6.10
N ARG A 88 3.19 -9.65 6.26
CA ARG A 88 4.51 -9.07 6.49
C ARG A 88 5.06 -9.49 7.86
N MET A 89 6.12 -10.28 7.86
CA MET A 89 6.79 -10.73 9.08
C MET A 89 7.81 -9.72 9.58
N ALA A 90 7.88 -9.52 10.90
CA ALA A 90 8.86 -8.64 11.50
C ALA A 90 10.25 -9.29 11.53
N VAL A 91 11.30 -8.47 11.38
CA VAL A 91 12.69 -8.93 11.43
C VAL A 91 13.25 -8.86 12.86
N ASN A 92 12.94 -7.79 13.59
CA ASN A 92 13.50 -7.52 14.93
C ASN A 92 12.59 -7.95 16.09
N LYS A 93 11.49 -8.67 15.80
CA LYS A 93 10.62 -9.30 16.80
C LYS A 93 9.97 -10.55 16.21
N ALA A 94 9.48 -11.44 17.06
CA ALA A 94 8.69 -12.58 16.61
C ALA A 94 7.31 -12.13 16.12
N GLY A 95 6.79 -12.82 15.10
CA GLY A 95 5.46 -12.60 14.56
C GLY A 95 5.37 -11.49 13.50
N PRO A 96 4.16 -11.06 13.14
CA PRO A 96 3.93 -10.07 12.10
C PRO A 96 4.37 -8.65 12.50
N VAL A 97 4.63 -7.83 11.48
CA VAL A 97 4.71 -6.37 11.65
C VAL A 97 3.37 -5.88 12.21
N VAL A 98 3.46 -5.02 13.22
CA VAL A 98 2.32 -4.31 13.80
C VAL A 98 2.56 -2.83 13.51
N THR A 99 1.61 -2.19 12.84
CA THR A 99 1.69 -0.76 12.50
C THR A 99 1.54 0.12 13.73
N ASP A 100 1.80 1.41 13.59
CA ASP A 100 1.55 2.41 14.63
C ASP A 100 0.06 2.47 15.04
N ASN A 101 -0.85 1.98 14.19
CA ASN A 101 -2.28 1.90 14.46
C ASN A 101 -2.70 0.53 15.03
N GLY A 102 -1.76 -0.37 15.33
CA GLY A 102 -2.05 -1.69 15.91
C GLY A 102 -2.51 -2.75 14.90
N ASN A 103 -2.35 -2.49 13.60
CA ASN A 103 -2.82 -3.38 12.53
C ASN A 103 -1.70 -4.24 11.95
N PHE A 104 -2.06 -5.22 11.13
CA PHE A 104 -1.11 -5.99 10.34
C PHE A 104 -0.95 -5.41 8.94
N ILE A 105 0.11 -5.83 8.25
CA ILE A 105 0.33 -5.49 6.84
C ILE A 105 0.34 -6.77 6.01
N LEU A 106 -0.44 -6.76 4.95
CA LEU A 106 -0.35 -7.72 3.86
C LEU A 106 0.44 -7.08 2.71
N ASP A 107 1.39 -7.82 2.14
CA ASP A 107 2.09 -7.46 0.93
C ASP A 107 1.50 -8.25 -0.25
N TRP A 108 0.79 -7.55 -1.14
CA TRP A 108 0.18 -8.17 -2.33
C TRP A 108 1.06 -8.02 -3.56
N LYS A 109 1.66 -9.14 -3.98
CA LYS A 109 2.42 -9.27 -5.23
C LYS A 109 1.46 -9.61 -6.37
N PHE A 110 1.14 -8.62 -7.18
CA PHE A 110 0.33 -8.78 -8.39
C PHE A 110 1.16 -9.29 -9.57
N ASP A 111 0.51 -9.88 -10.57
CA ASP A 111 1.14 -10.58 -11.69
C ASP A 111 0.89 -9.91 -13.06
N LYS A 112 0.10 -8.84 -13.11
CA LYS A 112 -0.26 -8.11 -14.32
C LYS A 112 -0.50 -6.62 -14.05
N VAL A 113 -0.57 -5.83 -15.11
CA VAL A 113 -0.98 -4.42 -15.02
C VAL A 113 -2.48 -4.34 -14.70
N HIS A 114 -2.85 -3.39 -13.85
CA HIS A 114 -4.22 -3.17 -13.38
C HIS A 114 -4.64 -1.71 -13.60
N ASP A 115 -5.96 -1.47 -13.59
CA ASP A 115 -6.49 -0.14 -13.28
C ASP A 115 -6.32 0.13 -11.77
N TRP A 116 -5.34 0.96 -11.42
CA TRP A 116 -5.00 1.24 -10.02
C TRP A 116 -6.09 1.97 -9.26
N ARG A 117 -6.94 2.75 -9.95
CA ARG A 117 -8.08 3.43 -9.34
C ARG A 117 -9.16 2.43 -8.95
N GLU A 118 -9.47 1.49 -9.85
CA GLU A 118 -10.42 0.40 -9.55
C GLU A 118 -9.88 -0.47 -8.41
N VAL A 119 -8.61 -0.89 -8.48
CA VAL A 119 -7.97 -1.71 -7.46
C VAL A 119 -8.01 -1.02 -6.10
N ASN A 120 -7.57 0.24 -5.99
CA ASN A 120 -7.57 0.96 -4.71
C ASN A 120 -8.99 1.08 -4.12
N THR A 121 -9.99 1.39 -4.95
CA THR A 121 -11.39 1.48 -4.51
C THR A 121 -11.90 0.13 -4.03
N ALA A 122 -11.64 -0.92 -4.80
CA ALA A 122 -12.12 -2.25 -4.50
C ALA A 122 -11.46 -2.86 -3.26
N ILE A 123 -10.16 -2.62 -3.02
CA ILE A 123 -9.45 -3.03 -1.80
C ILE A 123 -10.06 -2.32 -0.58
N LYS A 124 -10.27 -1.00 -0.67
CA LYS A 124 -10.89 -0.19 0.40
C LYS A 124 -12.30 -0.65 0.79
N MET A 125 -12.98 -1.37 -0.10
CA MET A 125 -14.32 -1.92 0.16
C MET A 125 -14.30 -3.34 0.75
N ILE A 126 -13.12 -3.96 0.92
CA ILE A 126 -13.01 -5.28 1.56
C ILE A 126 -13.16 -5.10 3.08
N PRO A 127 -14.10 -5.81 3.74
CA PRO A 127 -14.20 -5.77 5.19
C PRO A 127 -12.90 -6.21 5.87
N GLY A 128 -12.32 -5.33 6.68
CA GLY A 128 -11.06 -5.56 7.38
C GLY A 128 -9.85 -4.83 6.81
N ASP A 129 -9.99 -4.15 5.66
CA ASP A 129 -9.05 -3.12 5.19
C ASP A 129 -9.11 -1.88 6.11
N VAL A 130 -7.97 -1.21 6.27
CA VAL A 130 -7.79 0.04 7.04
C VAL A 130 -7.36 1.16 6.11
#